data_AF-A0AAU7A7X1-F1
#
_entry.id   AF-A0AAU7A7X1-F1
#
_cell.length_a   1.000
_cell.length_b   1.000
_cell.length_c   1.000
_cell.angle_alpha   90.00
_cell.angle_beta   90.00
_cell.angle_gamma   90.00
#
_symmetry.space_group_name_H-M   'P 1'
#
loop_
_entity.id
_entity.type
_entity.pdbx_description
1 polymer ?
#
loop_
_entity_poly.entity_id
_entity_poly.type
_entity_poly.pdbx_seq_one_letter_code
_entity_poly.pdbx_strand_id
1 'polypeptide(L)'
;MTFLDVPIATEIAGQVADTRACLMDMDAPITDREFCEEMDPDACRALWCEVIYDQWQLVFGKRWSVNKNERAFALNWFGTPGFADAANLAGFDPAWLYAVFLHRLDQVEGGL
;
A
#
# COMPACT_ATOMS: atom_id res chain seq x y z
N MET A 1 -22.07 38.02 -41.53
CA MET A 1 -22.39 36.77 -40.83
C MET A 1 -21.64 35.67 -41.56
N THR A 2 -20.46 35.31 -41.07
CA THR A 2 -19.62 34.25 -41.64
C THR A 2 -19.10 33.43 -40.47
N PHE A 3 -19.66 32.24 -40.33
CA PHE A 3 -19.26 31.18 -39.44
C PHE A 3 -17.89 30.70 -39.95
N LEU A 4 -16.81 31.02 -39.26
CA LEU A 4 -15.49 30.49 -39.61
C LEU A 4 -15.34 29.10 -39.02
N ASP A 5 -14.88 28.23 -39.90
CA ASP A 5 -14.74 26.79 -39.77
C ASP A 5 -13.93 26.37 -38.56
N VAL A 6 -14.53 25.45 -37.82
CA VAL A 6 -13.93 24.75 -36.68
C VAL A 6 -13.05 23.62 -37.22
N PRO A 7 -11.73 23.58 -36.95
CA PRO A 7 -10.88 22.47 -37.37
C PRO A 7 -10.85 21.38 -36.28
N ILE A 8 -11.98 20.68 -36.06
CA ILE A 8 -12.01 19.51 -35.14
C ILE A 8 -11.56 18.21 -35.84
N ALA A 9 -11.42 18.21 -37.17
CA ALA A 9 -11.21 16.97 -37.92
C ALA A 9 -9.74 16.52 -38.09
N THR A 10 -8.74 17.31 -37.69
CA THR A 10 -7.32 16.97 -37.93
C THR A 10 -6.59 16.44 -36.69
N GLU A 11 -7.14 16.63 -35.50
CA GLU A 11 -6.51 16.18 -34.24
C GLU A 11 -6.80 14.71 -33.92
N ILE A 12 -7.97 14.20 -34.34
CA ILE A 12 -8.39 12.83 -34.00
C ILE A 12 -7.61 11.77 -34.78
N ALA A 13 -7.09 12.10 -35.96
CA ALA A 13 -6.29 11.15 -36.76
C ALA A 13 -4.87 10.91 -36.18
N GLY A 14 -4.35 11.83 -35.38
CA GLY A 14 -3.06 11.66 -34.69
C GLY A 14 -3.15 10.75 -33.46
N GLN A 15 -4.27 10.80 -32.72
CA GLN A 15 -4.45 10.01 -31.50
C GLN A 15 -4.81 8.53 -31.73
N VAL A 16 -5.36 8.17 -32.89
CA VAL A 16 -5.68 6.77 -33.23
C VAL A 16 -4.45 5.97 -33.72
N ALA A 17 -3.41 6.66 -34.20
CA ALA A 17 -2.14 6.01 -34.54
C ALA A 17 -1.32 5.67 -33.28
N ASP A 18 -1.38 6.53 -32.25
CA ASP A 18 -0.64 6.36 -31.00
C ASP A 18 -1.23 5.25 -30.12
N THR A 19 -2.56 5.14 -30.07
CA THR A 19 -3.24 4.05 -29.32
C THR A 19 -3.01 2.66 -29.92
N ARG A 20 -2.65 2.57 -31.21
CA ARG A 20 -2.40 1.29 -31.87
C ARG A 20 -0.95 0.80 -31.71
N ALA A 21 -0.03 1.70 -31.33
CA ALA A 21 1.34 1.34 -30.95
C ALA A 21 1.41 0.79 -29.52
N CYS A 22 0.59 1.30 -28.59
CA CYS A 22 0.54 0.79 -27.22
C CYS A 22 -0.17 -0.58 -27.06
N LEU A 23 -0.81 -1.09 -28.12
CA LEU A 23 -1.59 -2.34 -28.05
C LEU A 23 -0.81 -3.59 -28.49
N MET A 24 0.49 -3.46 -28.75
CA MET A 24 1.37 -4.54 -29.16
C MET A 24 2.53 -4.73 -28.17
N ASP A 25 2.23 -5.20 -26.96
CA ASP A 25 3.07 -6.15 -26.19
C ASP A 25 2.52 -6.37 -24.77
N MET A 26 1.32 -6.96 -24.63
CA MET A 26 0.90 -7.48 -23.31
C MET A 26 1.64 -8.77 -22.91
N ASP A 27 2.46 -9.33 -23.82
CA ASP A 27 3.24 -10.55 -23.62
C ASP A 27 4.75 -10.29 -23.45
N ALA A 28 5.21 -9.04 -23.51
CA ALA A 28 6.59 -8.71 -23.16
C ALA A 28 6.75 -8.85 -21.64
N PRO A 29 7.77 -9.59 -21.14
CA PRO A 29 8.03 -9.64 -19.72
C PRO A 29 8.33 -8.22 -19.23
N ILE A 30 7.49 -7.70 -18.33
CA ILE A 30 7.76 -6.45 -17.62
C ILE A 30 9.15 -6.57 -17.03
N THR A 31 10.05 -5.70 -17.43
CA THR A 31 11.39 -5.69 -16.86
C THR A 31 11.34 -5.17 -15.43
N ASP A 32 12.25 -5.63 -14.56
CA ASP A 32 12.31 -5.16 -13.16
C ASP A 32 12.36 -3.62 -13.05
N ARG A 33 12.89 -2.96 -14.09
CA ARG A 33 12.98 -1.52 -14.18
C ARG A 33 11.62 -0.86 -14.45
N GLU A 34 10.86 -1.36 -15.42
CA GLU A 34 9.52 -0.83 -15.75
C GLU A 34 8.56 -1.04 -14.59
N PHE A 35 8.64 -2.19 -13.91
CA PHE A 35 7.87 -2.45 -12.70
C PHE A 35 8.18 -1.41 -11.59
N CYS A 36 9.46 -1.12 -11.35
CA CYS A 36 9.86 -0.11 -10.36
C CYS A 36 9.46 1.32 -10.76
N GLU A 37 9.43 1.65 -12.05
CA GLU A 37 9.04 2.96 -12.56
C GLU A 37 7.52 3.19 -12.45
N GLU A 38 6.71 2.13 -12.48
CA GLU A 38 5.24 2.19 -12.31
C GLU A 38 4.78 2.14 -10.85
N MET A 39 5.64 1.73 -9.91
CA MET A 39 5.28 1.66 -8.49
C MET A 39 5.20 3.06 -7.85
N ASP A 40 4.00 3.46 -7.45
CA ASP A 40 3.79 4.66 -6.64
C ASP A 40 4.33 4.45 -5.21
N PRO A 41 5.38 5.18 -4.79
CA PRO A 41 5.95 5.05 -3.45
C PRO A 41 4.96 5.44 -2.33
N ASP A 42 4.05 6.37 -2.59
CA ASP A 42 3.06 6.80 -1.61
C ASP A 42 1.99 5.73 -1.40
N ALA A 43 1.55 5.08 -2.48
CA ALA A 43 0.65 3.93 -2.41
C ALA A 43 1.29 2.74 -1.67
N CYS A 44 2.58 2.47 -1.92
CA CYS A 44 3.31 1.42 -1.22
C CYS A 44 3.41 1.72 0.29
N ARG A 45 3.75 2.96 0.65
CA ARG A 45 3.78 3.38 2.05
C ARG A 45 2.41 3.23 2.71
N ALA A 46 1.35 3.66 2.03
CA ALA A 46 -0.02 3.53 2.52
C ALA A 46 -0.41 2.06 2.76
N LEU A 47 -0.04 1.16 1.85
CA LEU A 47 -0.27 -0.27 2.01
C LEU A 47 0.41 -0.81 3.29
N TRP A 48 1.66 -0.45 3.54
CA TRP A 48 2.37 -0.90 4.74
C TRP A 48 1.79 -0.30 6.03
N CYS A 49 1.31 0.94 5.99
CA CYS A 49 0.55 1.52 7.09
C CYS A 49 -0.70 0.69 7.42
N GLU A 50 -1.47 0.28 6.40
CA GLU A 50 -2.66 -0.55 6.58
C GLU A 50 -2.31 -1.94 7.13
N VAL A 51 -1.25 -2.58 6.63
CA VAL A 51 -0.78 -3.87 7.17
C VAL A 51 -0.46 -3.78 8.66
N ILE A 52 0.28 -2.74 9.07
CA ILE A 52 0.60 -2.50 10.49
C ILE A 52 -0.68 -2.26 11.30
N TYR A 53 -1.62 -1.46 10.75
CA TYR A 53 -2.88 -1.16 11.42
C TYR A 53 -3.76 -2.39 11.58
N ASP A 54 -3.84 -3.28 10.59
CA ASP A 54 -4.58 -4.54 10.69
C ASP A 54 -4.00 -5.46 11.77
N GLN A 55 -2.66 -5.60 11.83
CA GLN A 55 -2.00 -6.34 12.91
C GLN A 55 -2.28 -5.71 14.28
N TRP A 56 -2.30 -4.38 14.36
CA TRP A 56 -2.67 -3.67 15.57
C TRP A 56 -4.12 -3.96 16.00
N GLN A 57 -5.06 -4.00 15.05
CA GLN A 57 -6.46 -4.34 15.31
C GLN A 57 -6.64 -5.81 15.72
N LEU A 58 -5.83 -6.74 15.23
CA LEU A 58 -5.85 -8.13 15.69
C LEU A 58 -5.43 -8.23 17.17
N VAL A 59 -4.53 -7.37 17.64
CA VAL A 59 -4.07 -7.37 19.03
C VAL A 59 -5.02 -6.63 19.98
N PHE A 60 -5.46 -5.42 19.57
CA PHE A 60 -6.16 -4.46 20.44
C PHE A 60 -7.61 -4.17 20.05
N GLY A 61 -8.04 -4.61 18.87
CA GLY A 61 -9.37 -4.37 18.36
C GLY A 61 -10.43 -5.16 19.13
N LYS A 62 -11.62 -4.57 19.29
CA LYS A 62 -12.77 -5.20 19.96
C LYS A 62 -13.58 -6.13 19.05
N ARG A 63 -13.07 -6.49 17.86
CA ARG A 63 -13.83 -7.32 16.90
C ARG A 63 -14.12 -8.69 17.52
N TRP A 64 -15.41 -8.97 17.68
CA TRP A 64 -16.00 -10.11 18.41
C TRP A 64 -15.68 -11.52 17.85
N SER A 65 -14.78 -11.66 16.88
CA SER A 65 -14.51 -12.95 16.23
C SER A 65 -13.04 -13.21 15.91
N VAL A 66 -12.09 -12.50 16.54
CA VAL A 66 -10.67 -12.80 16.32
C VAL A 66 -10.34 -14.14 16.97
N ASN A 67 -9.94 -15.10 16.15
CA ASN A 67 -9.45 -16.39 16.62
C ASN A 67 -8.28 -16.13 17.58
N LYS A 68 -8.25 -16.77 18.77
CA LYS A 68 -7.15 -16.59 19.75
C LYS A 68 -5.78 -16.80 19.11
N ASN A 69 -5.70 -17.65 18.10
CA ASN A 69 -4.48 -17.93 17.35
C ASN A 69 -4.00 -16.74 16.51
N GLU A 70 -4.92 -15.96 15.91
CA GLU A 70 -4.59 -14.77 15.12
C GLU A 70 -4.02 -13.67 15.99
N ARG A 71 -4.61 -13.45 17.18
CA ARG A 71 -4.07 -12.51 18.16
C ARG A 71 -2.67 -12.90 18.62
N ALA A 72 -2.45 -14.18 18.93
CA ALA A 72 -1.13 -14.67 19.34
C ALA A 72 -0.09 -14.52 18.22
N PHE A 73 -0.49 -14.79 16.97
CA PHE A 73 0.37 -14.58 15.80
C PHE A 73 0.73 -13.10 15.62
N ALA A 74 -0.25 -12.20 15.69
CA ALA A 74 -0.04 -10.76 15.58
C ALA A 74 0.87 -10.23 16.70
N LEU A 75 0.66 -10.65 17.95
CA LEU A 75 1.54 -10.31 19.09
C LEU A 75 3.00 -10.71 18.82
N ASN A 76 3.21 -11.93 18.33
CA ASN A 76 4.55 -12.42 18.05
C ASN A 76 5.19 -11.66 16.88
N TRP A 77 4.41 -11.28 15.87
CA TRP A 77 4.90 -10.56 14.69
C TRP A 77 5.60 -9.24 15.04
N PHE A 78 5.08 -8.47 16.00
CA PHE A 78 5.70 -7.21 16.46
C PHE A 78 7.12 -7.39 17.03
N GLY A 79 7.50 -8.61 17.44
CA GLY A 79 8.87 -8.93 17.89
C GLY A 79 9.79 -9.46 16.78
N THR A 80 9.35 -9.52 15.52
CA THR A 80 10.10 -10.12 14.42
C THR A 80 10.79 -9.08 13.53
N PRO A 81 11.81 -9.48 12.74
CA PRO A 81 12.40 -8.61 11.71
C PRO A 81 11.36 -8.09 10.69
N GLY A 82 10.35 -8.91 10.36
CA GLY A 82 9.31 -8.52 9.40
C GLY A 82 8.48 -7.31 9.85
N PHE A 83 8.32 -7.10 11.16
CA PHE A 83 7.73 -5.86 11.67
C PHE A 83 8.63 -4.65 11.43
N ALA A 84 9.94 -4.78 11.67
CA ALA A 84 10.88 -3.68 11.46
C ALA A 84 10.95 -3.28 9.97
N ASP A 85 10.94 -4.26 9.07
CA ASP A 85 10.90 -4.02 7.63
C ASP A 85 9.60 -3.30 7.23
N ALA A 86 8.44 -3.77 7.70
CA ALA A 86 7.16 -3.13 7.45
C ALA A 86 7.11 -1.69 7.98
N ALA A 87 7.64 -1.45 9.19
CA ALA A 87 7.71 -0.12 9.79
C ALA A 87 8.57 0.84 8.94
N ASN A 88 9.74 0.39 8.50
CA ASN A 88 10.60 1.18 7.61
C ASN A 88 9.91 1.49 6.28
N LEU A 89 9.22 0.51 5.67
CA LEU A 89 8.49 0.70 4.41
C LEU A 89 7.26 1.61 4.57
N ALA A 90 6.65 1.63 5.75
CA ALA A 90 5.60 2.58 6.12
C ALA A 90 6.14 3.97 6.49
N GLY A 91 7.45 4.15 6.60
CA GLY A 91 8.09 5.42 6.95
C GLY A 91 8.13 5.71 8.45
N PHE A 92 8.04 4.69 9.31
CA PHE A 92 8.16 4.81 10.77
C PHE A 92 9.51 4.33 11.26
N ASP A 93 9.98 4.90 12.38
CA ASP A 93 11.07 4.31 13.16
C ASP A 93 10.57 3.03 13.87
N PRO A 94 11.17 1.84 13.61
CA PRO A 94 10.69 0.58 14.19
C PRO A 94 10.76 0.54 15.72
N ALA A 95 11.80 1.13 16.32
CA ALA A 95 12.00 1.09 17.76
C ALA A 95 10.95 1.95 18.49
N TRP A 96 10.66 3.12 17.94
CA TRP A 96 9.61 4.01 18.41
C TRP A 96 8.24 3.34 18.30
N LEU A 97 7.91 2.77 17.13
CA LEU A 97 6.61 2.13 16.92
C LEU A 97 6.42 0.90 17.83
N TYR A 98 7.49 0.13 18.06
CA TYR A 98 7.48 -0.98 19.01
C TYR A 98 7.31 -0.51 20.46
N ALA A 99 7.94 0.60 20.85
CA ALA A 99 7.74 1.19 22.17
C ALA A 99 6.28 1.64 22.38
N VAL A 100 5.65 2.23 21.36
CA VAL A 100 4.22 2.59 21.36
C VAL A 100 3.35 1.34 21.52
N PHE A 101 3.68 0.26 20.83
CA PHE A 101 3.02 -1.04 20.96
C PHE A 101 3.12 -1.59 22.39
N LEU A 102 4.31 -1.64 22.98
CA LEU A 102 4.53 -2.14 24.34
C LEU A 102 3.77 -1.32 25.39
N HIS A 103 3.83 0.02 25.28
CA HIS A 103 3.08 0.90 26.16
C HIS A 103 1.56 0.65 26.07
N ARG A 104 1.04 0.39 24.86
CA ARG A 104 -0.37 0.04 24.69
C ARG A 104 -0.69 -1.34 25.26
N LEU A 105 0.21 -2.31 25.12
CA LEU A 105 0.04 -3.65 25.67
C LEU A 105 -0.07 -3.63 27.20
N ASP A 106 0.82 -2.88 27.86
CA ASP A 106 0.79 -2.67 29.31
C ASP A 106 -0.54 -2.06 29.79
N GLN A 107 -1.08 -1.07 29.08
CA GLN A 107 -2.40 -0.48 29.40
C GLN A 107 -3.55 -1.49 29.33
N VAL A 108 -3.45 -2.51 28.47
CA VAL A 108 -4.49 -3.53 28.32
C VAL A 108 -4.33 -4.64 29.37
N GLU A 109 -3.10 -4.98 29.74
CA GLU A 109 -2.82 -6.03 30.74
C GLU A 109 -2.93 -5.53 32.18
N GLY A 110 -2.53 -4.29 32.47
CA GLY A 110 -2.63 -3.67 33.80
C GLY A 110 -4.01 -3.10 34.15
N GLY A 111 -5.01 -3.26 33.27
CA GLY A 111 -6.39 -2.81 33.47
C GLY A 111 -7.35 -3.87 34.04
N LEU A 112 -6.83 -5.01 34.51
CA LEU A 112 -7.55 -6.10 35.19
C LEU A 112 -7.24 -6.11 36.69
#